data_AF-A0A2I0J6N0-F1
#
_entry.id   AF-A0A2I0J6N0-F1
#
_cell.length_a   1.000
_cell.length_b   1.000
_cell.length_c   1.000
_cell.angle_alpha   90.00
_cell.angle_beta   90.00
_cell.angle_gamma   90.00
#
_symmetry.space_group_name_H-M   'P 1'
#
loop_
_entity.id
_entity.type
_entity.pdbx_description
1 polymer ?
#
loop_
_entity_poly.entity_id
_entity_poly.type
_entity_poly.pdbx_seq_one_letter_code
_entity_poly.pdbx_strand_id
1 'polypeptide(L)'
;MADKQLIVAVEGTAAVGPYWQTIVSDYLEKIIRSFCANDGKKPPTVNYELSLVMFTTHGSYCDSLVQRTGWTKDIDIFLQWLLAIPFSGGGFNDAAIAEGLAEALMILIGVEGVGQG
;
A
#
# COMPACT_ATOMS: atom_id res chain seq x y z
N MET A 1 -8.15 16.72 6.86
CA MET A 1 -7.05 15.75 6.65
C MET A 1 -6.96 14.89 7.89
N ALA A 2 -6.76 13.58 7.73
CA ALA A 2 -6.51 12.70 8.86
C ALA A 2 -5.26 13.14 9.64
N ASP A 3 -5.26 12.92 10.95
CA ASP A 3 -4.13 13.21 11.84
C ASP A 3 -2.96 12.25 11.58
N LYS A 4 -3.27 11.04 11.11
CA LYS A 4 -2.31 10.00 10.78
C LYS A 4 -2.69 9.36 9.44
N GLN A 5 -1.77 9.27 8.49
CA GLN A 5 -1.99 8.58 7.22
C GLN A 5 -0.91 7.52 7.02
N LEU A 6 -1.31 6.31 6.63
CA LEU A 6 -0.41 5.21 6.32
C LEU A 6 -0.69 4.70 4.92
N ILE A 7 0.34 4.65 4.09
CA ILE A 7 0.31 3.97 2.80
C ILE A 7 1.25 2.79 2.87
N VAL A 8 0.74 1.60 2.56
CA VAL A 8 1.56 0.41 2.37
C VAL A 8 1.82 0.24 0.89
N ALA A 9 3.08 0.32 0.48
CA ALA A 9 3.51 0.05 -0.90
C ALA A 9 3.99 -1.40 -1.00
N VAL A 10 3.44 -2.17 -1.95
CA VAL A 10 3.70 -3.61 -2.09
C VAL A 10 4.15 -3.93 -3.51
N GLU A 11 5.24 -4.67 -3.61
CA GLU A 11 5.64 -5.31 -4.86
C GLU A 11 4.73 -6.52 -5.12
N GLY A 12 3.94 -6.48 -6.20
CA GLY A 12 2.97 -7.52 -6.55
C GLY A 12 3.55 -8.68 -7.40
N THR A 13 4.88 -8.85 -7.44
CA THR A 13 5.50 -9.90 -8.26
C THR A 13 5.28 -11.29 -7.67
N ALA A 14 5.31 -12.33 -8.51
CA ALA A 14 5.16 -13.72 -8.05
C ALA A 14 6.20 -14.14 -7.00
N ALA A 15 7.34 -13.43 -6.92
CA ALA A 15 8.40 -13.67 -5.93
C ALA A 15 7.95 -13.42 -4.48
N VAL A 16 7.03 -12.46 -4.27
CA VAL A 16 6.53 -12.09 -2.94
C VAL A 16 5.43 -13.05 -2.46
N GLY A 17 4.65 -13.61 -3.38
CA GLY A 17 3.47 -14.43 -3.09
C GLY A 17 3.67 -15.53 -2.04
N PRO A 18 4.71 -16.38 -2.12
CA PRO A 18 4.95 -17.45 -1.14
C PRO A 18 5.14 -16.98 0.31
N TYR A 19 5.61 -15.75 0.50
CA TYR A 19 5.90 -15.18 1.83
C TYR A 19 4.81 -14.24 2.31
N TRP A 20 3.88 -13.85 1.44
CA TRP A 20 2.96 -12.75 1.68
C TRP A 20 2.05 -12.98 2.89
N GLN A 21 1.51 -14.19 3.02
CA GLN A 21 0.65 -14.52 4.17
C GLN A 21 1.36 -14.30 5.50
N THR A 22 2.63 -14.72 5.60
CA THR A 22 3.48 -14.51 6.78
C THR A 22 3.82 -13.03 6.97
N ILE A 23 4.13 -12.31 5.90
CA ILE A 23 4.40 -10.86 5.97
C ILE A 23 3.18 -10.12 6.54
N VAL A 24 1.98 -10.47 6.08
CA VAL A 24 0.73 -9.86 6.57
C VAL A 24 0.50 -10.21 8.04
N SER A 25 0.52 -11.49 8.42
CA SER A 25 0.18 -11.92 9.79
C SER A 25 1.23 -11.49 10.82
N ASP A 26 2.51 -11.62 10.48
CA ASP A 26 3.58 -11.52 11.47
C ASP A 26 4.10 -10.09 11.62
N TYR A 27 3.90 -9.25 10.60
CA TYR A 27 4.42 -7.89 10.55
C TYR A 27 3.32 -6.86 10.29
N LEU A 28 2.68 -6.88 9.12
CA LEU A 28 1.82 -5.77 8.70
C LEU A 28 0.62 -5.59 9.63
N GLU A 29 -0.06 -6.67 10.01
CA GLU A 29 -1.20 -6.57 10.93
C GLU A 29 -0.81 -5.91 12.26
N LYS A 30 0.35 -6.27 12.82
CA LYS A 30 0.85 -5.68 14.07
C LYS A 30 1.19 -4.20 13.90
N ILE A 31 1.84 -3.85 12.80
CA ILE A 31 2.20 -2.46 12.46
C ILE A 31 0.93 -1.62 12.31
N ILE A 32 -0.06 -2.09 11.54
CA ILE A 32 -1.33 -1.39 11.29
C ILE A 32 -2.09 -1.21 12.60
N ARG A 33 -2.27 -2.27 13.39
CA ARG A 33 -2.96 -2.19 14.68
C ARG A 33 -2.24 -1.24 15.65
N SER A 34 -0.91 -1.26 15.69
CA SER A 34 -0.12 -0.33 16.51
C SER A 34 -0.24 1.12 16.04
N PHE A 35 -0.30 1.36 14.73
CA PHE A 35 -0.46 2.69 14.15
C PHE A 35 -1.84 3.28 14.47
N CYS A 36 -2.88 2.46 14.34
CA CYS A 36 -4.27 2.81 14.63
C CYS A 36 -4.58 2.88 16.13
N ALA A 37 -3.75 2.30 16.99
CA ALA A 37 -3.90 2.38 18.43
C ALA A 37 -3.76 3.82 18.92
N ASN A 38 -4.63 4.23 19.84
CA ASN A 38 -4.57 5.55 20.47
C ASN A 38 -3.67 5.49 21.70
N ASP A 39 -2.73 6.42 21.84
CA ASP A 39 -1.80 6.55 22.98
C ASP A 39 -2.50 6.98 24.28
N GLY A 40 -3.47 6.19 24.77
CA GLY A 40 -3.96 6.17 26.15
C GLY A 40 -4.56 7.44 26.77
N LYS A 41 -4.58 8.60 26.10
CA LYS A 41 -5.13 9.86 26.61
C LYS A 41 -6.47 10.16 25.93
N LYS A 42 -7.50 10.40 26.74
CA LYS A 42 -8.92 10.70 26.42
C LYS A 42 -9.12 11.66 25.23
N PRO A 43 -10.32 11.64 24.58
CA PRO A 43 -10.48 11.82 23.13
C PRO A 43 -10.10 13.23 22.67
N PRO A 44 -9.56 13.35 21.45
CA PRO A 44 -10.35 13.18 20.24
C PRO A 44 -10.01 11.88 19.52
N THR A 45 -11.00 11.34 18.81
CA THR A 45 -10.84 10.38 17.71
C THR A 45 -9.65 10.78 16.83
N VAL A 46 -8.47 10.19 17.06
CA VAL A 46 -7.34 10.32 16.14
C VAL A 46 -7.82 9.77 14.82
N ASN A 47 -8.06 10.65 13.85
CA ASN A 47 -8.53 10.23 12.54
C ASN A 47 -7.31 9.65 11.82
N TYR A 48 -7.32 8.34 11.57
CA TYR A 48 -6.34 7.70 10.71
C TYR A 48 -6.97 7.30 9.38
N GLU A 49 -6.16 7.28 8.34
CA GLU A 49 -6.52 6.76 7.03
C GLU A 49 -5.43 5.82 6.52
N LEU A 50 -5.88 4.72 5.91
CA LEU A 50 -5.04 3.65 5.36
C LEU A 50 -5.26 3.60 3.85
N SER A 51 -4.19 3.42 3.08
CA SER A 51 -4.26 3.16 1.64
C SER A 51 -3.16 2.19 1.22
N LEU A 52 -3.40 1.49 0.11
CA LEU A 52 -2.52 0.47 -0.45
C LEU A 52 -2.13 0.91 -1.86
N VAL A 53 -0.83 0.85 -2.12
CA VAL A 53 -0.28 0.94 -3.48
C VAL A 53 0.39 -0.38 -3.79
N MET A 54 0.07 -0.94 -4.94
CA MET A 54 0.69 -2.14 -5.46
C MET A 54 1.34 -1.81 -6.79
N PHE A 55 2.62 -2.18 -6.94
CA PHE A 55 3.34 -2.02 -8.20
C PHE A 55 3.83 -3.39 -8.67
N THR A 56 3.73 -3.64 -9.96
CA THR A 56 4.15 -4.91 -10.57
C THR A 56 5.03 -4.68 -11.77
N THR A 57 6.06 -5.51 -11.89
CA THR A 57 6.89 -5.60 -13.07
C THR A 57 6.43 -6.81 -13.87
N HIS A 58 5.97 -6.58 -15.09
CA HIS A 58 6.02 -7.62 -16.10
C HIS A 58 7.40 -7.56 -16.78
N GLY A 59 7.90 -8.70 -17.28
CA GLY A 59 9.24 -8.83 -17.85
C GLY A 59 9.54 -7.86 -19.00
N SER A 60 10.74 -7.99 -19.60
CA SER A 60 11.52 -7.05 -20.44
C SER A 60 10.83 -6.16 -21.51
N TYR A 61 9.52 -6.21 -21.70
CA TYR A 61 8.75 -5.42 -22.67
C TYR A 61 7.41 -4.85 -22.14
N CYS A 62 7.11 -4.97 -20.85
CA CYS A 62 5.85 -4.44 -20.30
C CYS A 62 6.06 -3.22 -19.42
N ASP A 63 5.14 -2.27 -19.55
CA ASP A 63 4.99 -1.15 -18.63
C ASP A 63 4.76 -1.66 -17.21
N SER A 64 5.39 -0.96 -16.27
CA SER A 64 5.13 -1.11 -14.84
C SER A 64 3.67 -0.77 -14.58
N LEU A 65 2.93 -1.66 -13.93
CA LEU A 65 1.54 -1.41 -13.57
C LEU A 65 1.48 -1.03 -12.09
N VAL A 66 1.17 0.24 -11.83
CA VAL A 66 0.87 0.74 -10.49
C VAL A 66 -0.65 0.79 -10.29
N GLN A 67 -1.12 0.18 -9.21
CA GLN A 67 -2.50 0.17 -8.78
C GLN A 67 -2.59 0.76 -7.37
N ARG A 68 -3.66 1.51 -7.11
CA ARG A 68 -3.89 2.13 -5.80
C ARG A 68 -5.32 1.96 -5.33
N THR A 69 -5.50 1.92 -4.03
CA THR A 69 -6.82 1.99 -3.39
C THR A 69 -7.16 3.43 -3.03
N GLY A 70 -8.43 3.67 -2.70
CA GLY A 70 -8.82 4.86 -1.96
C GLY A 70 -8.38 4.78 -0.49
N TRP A 71 -8.66 5.84 0.26
CA TRP A 71 -8.46 5.89 1.70
C TRP A 71 -9.57 5.13 2.43
N THR A 72 -9.21 4.38 3.48
CA THR A 72 -10.15 3.75 4.39
C THR A 72 -9.79 4.00 5.86
N LYS A 73 -10.80 4.06 6.72
CA LYS A 73 -10.64 4.05 8.19
C LYS A 73 -10.89 2.67 8.79
N ASP A 74 -11.34 1.72 7.96
CA ASP A 74 -11.66 0.37 8.38
C ASP A 74 -10.44 -0.53 8.20
N ILE A 75 -9.94 -1.03 9.34
CA ILE A 75 -8.75 -1.87 9.40
C ILE A 75 -9.02 -3.23 8.72
N ASP A 76 -10.21 -3.80 8.90
CA ASP A 76 -10.53 -5.13 8.39
C ASP A 76 -10.64 -5.10 6.87
N ILE A 77 -11.26 -4.05 6.31
CA ILE A 77 -11.28 -3.82 4.85
C ILE A 77 -9.84 -3.65 4.30
N PHE A 78 -9.00 -2.90 5.01
CA PHE A 78 -7.61 -2.71 4.60
C PHE A 78 -6.80 -4.01 4.61
N LEU A 79 -6.98 -4.84 5.64
CA LEU A 79 -6.36 -6.18 5.72
C LEU A 79 -6.88 -7.10 4.62
N GLN A 80 -8.17 -7.02 4.27
CA GLN A 80 -8.72 -7.76 3.14
C GLN A 80 -8.06 -7.35 1.81
N TRP A 81 -7.81 -6.05 1.59
CA TRP A 81 -7.09 -5.60 0.39
C TRP A 81 -5.67 -6.18 0.33
N LEU A 82 -4.95 -6.20 1.45
CA LEU A 82 -3.62 -6.80 1.52
C LEU A 82 -3.69 -8.30 1.16
N LEU A 83 -4.64 -9.05 1.73
CA LEU A 83 -4.77 -10.49 1.45
C LEU A 83 -5.24 -10.80 0.02
N ALA A 84 -5.94 -9.87 -0.63
CA ALA A 84 -6.49 -10.05 -1.97
C ALA A 84 -5.51 -9.68 -3.11
N ILE A 85 -4.25 -9.33 -2.81
CA ILE A 85 -3.27 -8.94 -3.83
C ILE A 85 -3.01 -10.10 -4.81
N PRO A 86 -3.24 -9.90 -6.11
CA PRO A 86 -2.91 -10.90 -7.12
C PRO A 86 -1.41 -10.88 -7.42
N PHE A 87 -0.65 -11.82 -6.87
CA PHE A 87 0.78 -11.97 -7.17
C PHE A 87 0.98 -12.66 -8.52
N SER A 88 1.68 -12.00 -9.43
CA SER A 88 1.88 -12.47 -10.80
C SER A 88 3.11 -11.84 -11.45
N GLY A 89 3.47 -12.30 -12.66
CA GLY A 89 4.62 -11.77 -13.39
C GLY A 89 5.97 -12.07 -12.74
N GLY A 90 6.97 -11.27 -13.10
CA GLY A 90 8.35 -11.43 -12.62
C GLY A 90 9.35 -10.60 -13.44
N GLY A 91 10.31 -10.00 -12.73
CA GLY A 91 11.35 -9.14 -13.29
C GLY A 91 11.81 -8.11 -12.26
N PHE A 92 13.05 -7.65 -12.37
CA PHE A 92 13.56 -6.54 -11.56
C PHE A 92 13.57 -5.28 -12.39
N ASN A 93 12.90 -4.23 -11.92
CA ASN A 93 12.92 -2.91 -12.55
C ASN A 93 12.88 -1.82 -11.47
N ASP A 94 14.01 -1.15 -11.26
CA ASP A 94 14.11 -0.04 -10.31
C ASP A 94 13.14 1.10 -10.63
N ALA A 95 12.78 1.27 -11.91
CA ALA A 95 11.80 2.27 -12.33
C ALA A 95 10.39 1.99 -11.78
N ALA A 96 9.98 0.71 -11.70
CA ALA A 96 8.67 0.33 -11.15
C ALA A 96 8.58 0.60 -9.65
N ILE A 97 9.69 0.40 -8.92
CA ILE A 97 9.80 0.76 -7.51
C ILE A 97 9.66 2.28 -7.35
N ALA A 98 10.40 3.05 -8.15
CA ALA A 98 10.33 4.51 -8.12
C ALA A 98 8.92 5.03 -8.44
N GLU A 99 8.25 4.44 -9.43
CA GLU A 99 6.89 4.80 -9.83
C GLU A 99 5.87 4.45 -8.74
N GLY A 100 5.93 3.24 -8.17
CA GLY A 100 5.05 2.84 -7.07
C GLY A 100 5.20 3.73 -5.84
N LEU A 101 6.44 4.11 -5.50
CA LEU A 101 6.70 5.05 -4.41
C LEU A 101 6.24 6.47 -4.74
N ALA A 102 6.42 6.93 -5.98
CA ALA A 102 5.92 8.24 -6.43
C ALA A 102 4.40 8.31 -6.37
N GLU A 103 3.69 7.25 -6.76
CA GLU A 103 2.24 7.18 -6.67
C GLU A 103 1.75 7.18 -5.22
N ALA A 104 2.44 6.47 -4.31
CA ALA A 104 2.17 6.56 -2.88
C ALA A 104 2.34 7.99 -2.36
N LEU A 105 3.40 8.69 -2.79
CA LEU A 105 3.60 10.09 -2.43
C LEU A 105 2.50 10.98 -3.00
N MET A 106 2.09 10.80 -4.26
CA MET A 106 1.00 11.56 -4.90
C MET A 106 -0.31 11.47 -4.10
N ILE A 107 -0.67 10.27 -3.65
CA ILE A 107 -1.85 10.03 -2.81
C ILE A 107 -1.73 10.75 -1.47
N LEU A 108 -0.54 10.70 -0.85
CA LEU A 108 -0.27 11.35 0.44
C LEU A 108 -0.32 12.89 0.34
N ILE A 109 0.28 13.45 -0.70
CA ILE A 109 0.39 14.91 -0.90
C ILE A 109 -0.87 15.51 -1.55
N GLY A 110 -1.84 14.69 -1.96
CA GLY A 110 -3.08 15.13 -2.60
C GLY A 110 -2.88 15.71 -4.00
N VAL A 111 -1.78 15.36 -4.68
CA VAL A 111 -1.58 15.70 -6.09
C VAL A 111 -2.26 14.60 -6.90
N GLU A 112 -3.46 14.88 -7.42
CA GLU A 112 -4.04 14.03 -8.46
C GLU A 112 -3.11 14.08 -9.68
N GLY A 113 -2.63 12.91 -10.10
CA GLY A 113 -1.50 12.76 -11.01
C GLY A 113 -1.60 13.61 -12.28
N VAL A 114 -0.54 14.39 -12.54
CA VAL A 114 -0.24 14.89 -13.88
C VAL A 114 0.31 13.70 -14.67
N GLY A 115 -0.56 13.00 -15.39
CA GLY A 115 -0.19 11.77 -16.09
C GLY A 115 -1.24 11.28 -17.07
N GLN A 116 -1.89 12.19 -17.82
CA GLN A 116 -2.53 11.86 -19.10
C GLN A 116 -2.18 12.99 -20.08
N GLY A 117 -1.23 12.71 -20.97
CA GLY A 117 -0.78 13.57 -22.05
C GLY A 117 0.05 12.77 -23.03
#